data_AF-A0A9D3UH72-F1
#
_entry.id   AF-A0A9D3UH72-F1
#
_cell.length_a   1.000
_cell.length_b   1.000
_cell.length_c   1.000
_cell.angle_alpha   90.00
_cell.angle_beta   90.00
_cell.angle_gamma   90.00
#
_symmetry.space_group_name_H-M   'P 1'
#
loop_
_entity.id
_entity.type
_entity.pdbx_description
1 polymer ?
#
loop_
_entity_poly.entity_id
_entity_poly.type
_entity_poly.pdbx_seq_one_letter_code
_entity_poly.pdbx_strand_id
1 'polypeptide(L)'
;MYVRKQGELKEYETIVAILRQVDIVISLLPFSQVLDQIHIIEAVKVTAPFTYEEDIANYTIRVANDPRTCNKIVIYRMQKNILSQIELISLWEKKTGKYFKKVHVPEEELVKLTETSPFPDNVRASILHGLFVKGDLVNDELRENDLEASSLYPDYKYTTIDQLLDVFLVDPPKPALATF
;
A
#
# COMPACT_ATOMS: atom_id res chain seq x y z
N MET A 1 28.20 39.66 11.75
CA MET A 1 26.98 40.45 11.44
C MET A 1 26.07 39.54 10.64
N TYR A 2 24.91 39.17 11.21
CA TYR A 2 23.82 38.49 10.48
C TYR A 2 23.32 39.39 9.35
N VAL A 3 22.86 38.80 8.22
CA VAL A 3 21.47 38.92 7.73
C VAL A 3 21.22 37.80 6.69
N ARG A 4 20.16 37.01 6.94
CA ARG A 4 19.50 36.08 6.00
C ARG A 4 18.85 36.85 4.85
N LYS A 5 18.86 36.28 3.64
CA LYS A 5 17.72 36.42 2.72
C LYS A 5 17.21 35.04 2.29
N GLN A 6 15.96 34.83 2.66
CA GLN A 6 15.01 33.80 2.24
C GLN A 6 14.73 33.93 0.74
N GLY A 7 14.57 32.80 0.07
CA GLY A 7 14.00 32.67 -1.27
C GLY A 7 14.32 31.28 -1.84
N GLU A 8 13.41 30.52 -2.42
CA GLU A 8 12.07 30.82 -2.95
C GLU A 8 11.33 29.48 -3.17
N LEU A 9 10.00 29.57 -3.34
CA LEU A 9 8.96 28.60 -3.72
C LEU A 9 9.29 27.40 -4.66
N LYS A 10 10.53 27.21 -5.09
CA LYS A 10 10.93 26.16 -6.03
C LYS A 10 11.00 24.77 -5.42
N GLU A 11 11.21 24.58 -4.12
CA GLU A 11 11.29 23.22 -3.56
C GLU A 11 9.93 22.52 -3.49
N TYR A 12 8.83 23.24 -3.21
CA TYR A 12 7.48 22.66 -3.22
C TYR A 12 7.03 22.32 -4.64
N GLU A 13 7.21 23.25 -5.60
CA GLU A 13 6.98 22.97 -7.02
C GLU A 13 7.86 21.83 -7.54
N THR A 14 9.11 21.71 -7.07
CA THR A 14 10.04 20.63 -7.44
C THR A 14 9.63 19.29 -6.84
N ILE A 15 9.22 19.24 -5.57
CA ILE A 15 8.71 18.03 -4.91
C ILE A 15 7.38 17.61 -5.55
N VAL A 16 6.46 18.54 -5.81
CA VAL A 16 5.20 18.28 -6.53
C VAL A 16 5.46 17.88 -7.99
N ALA A 17 6.47 18.44 -8.66
CA ALA A 17 6.90 18.02 -10.00
C ALA A 17 7.54 16.64 -9.99
N ILE A 18 8.32 16.28 -8.97
CA ILE A 18 8.89 14.93 -8.77
C ILE A 18 7.76 13.93 -8.48
N LEU A 19 6.79 14.27 -7.63
CA LEU A 19 5.60 13.46 -7.37
C LEU A 19 4.68 13.30 -8.59
N ARG A 20 4.72 14.26 -9.53
CA ARG A 20 4.02 14.21 -10.83
C ARG A 20 4.79 13.48 -11.92
N GLN A 21 6.11 13.27 -11.76
CA GLN A 21 6.99 12.70 -12.79
C GLN A 21 7.48 11.29 -12.45
N VAL A 22 6.98 10.68 -11.37
CA VAL A 22 7.46 9.36 -10.96
C VAL A 22 6.30 8.39 -10.77
N ASP A 23 6.08 7.63 -11.83
CA ASP A 23 5.08 6.59 -11.93
C ASP A 23 5.57 5.31 -11.23
N ILE A 24 4.98 5.05 -10.05
CA ILE A 24 4.70 3.77 -9.37
C ILE A 24 4.69 4.09 -7.87
N VAL A 25 3.60 4.69 -7.41
CA VAL A 25 3.10 4.48 -6.05
C VAL A 25 2.24 3.24 -6.13
N ILE A 26 2.51 2.30 -5.24
CA ILE A 26 1.92 0.96 -5.16
C ILE A 26 0.44 0.98 -5.57
N SER A 27 0.14 0.25 -6.63
CA SER A 27 -1.20 -0.06 -7.11
C SER A 27 -2.04 -0.59 -5.96
N LEU A 28 -2.80 0.30 -5.34
CA LEU A 28 -4.25 0.14 -5.41
C LEU A 28 -4.87 0.99 -6.54
N LEU A 29 -4.20 1.98 -7.18
CA LEU A 29 -4.79 2.98 -8.11
C LEU A 29 -3.71 3.51 -9.14
N PRO A 30 -4.00 4.12 -10.32
CA PRO A 30 -3.42 3.86 -11.68
C PRO A 30 -2.15 4.59 -12.11
N PHE A 31 -1.37 4.03 -13.05
CA PHE A 31 -1.23 4.47 -14.47
C PHE A 31 -0.19 3.65 -15.28
N SER A 32 -0.29 3.73 -16.62
CA SER A 32 0.38 2.87 -17.62
C SER A 32 1.72 3.39 -18.16
N GLN A 33 2.70 2.48 -18.25
CA GLN A 33 3.82 2.40 -19.22
C GLN A 33 4.65 3.67 -19.51
N VAL A 34 5.73 3.90 -18.75
CA VAL A 34 7.15 3.86 -19.18
C VAL A 34 8.02 3.76 -17.91
N LEU A 35 9.08 2.97 -18.01
CA LEU A 35 10.07 2.66 -16.96
C LEU A 35 10.88 3.90 -16.53
N ASP A 36 10.94 4.17 -15.23
CA ASP A 36 12.14 4.08 -14.39
C ASP A 36 11.99 4.94 -13.12
N GLN A 37 12.28 4.31 -11.98
CA GLN A 37 12.40 4.85 -10.61
C GLN A 37 11.14 4.72 -9.76
N ILE A 38 11.20 3.85 -8.75
CA ILE A 38 10.16 3.67 -7.74
C ILE A 38 10.60 4.42 -6.48
N HIS A 39 9.74 5.28 -5.93
CA HIS A 39 9.93 5.93 -4.64
C HIS A 39 9.44 5.00 -3.52
N ILE A 40 10.36 4.55 -2.67
CA ILE A 40 10.14 3.70 -1.51
C ILE A 40 10.31 4.57 -0.27
N ILE A 41 9.28 4.63 0.57
CA ILE A 41 9.36 5.36 1.85
C ILE A 41 10.29 4.63 2.82
N GLU A 42 10.89 5.33 3.77
CA GLU A 42 11.88 4.84 4.76
C GLU A 42 11.53 3.58 5.54
N ALA A 43 10.27 3.18 5.49
CA ALA A 43 9.83 1.90 6.00
C ALA A 43 9.84 0.80 4.92
N VAL A 44 11.02 0.64 4.33
CA VAL A 44 11.38 -0.46 3.40
C VAL A 44 11.07 -1.84 4.01
N LYS A 45 11.04 -1.94 5.34
CA LYS A 45 10.83 -3.19 6.11
C LYS A 45 9.46 -3.32 6.76
N VAL A 46 8.65 -2.27 6.79
CA VAL A 46 7.31 -2.38 7.38
C VAL A 46 6.45 -3.23 6.45
N THR A 47 5.81 -4.23 7.04
CA THR A 47 4.95 -5.15 6.29
C THR A 47 3.52 -4.65 6.31
N ALA A 48 2.78 -4.94 5.25
CA ALA A 48 1.36 -4.68 5.14
C ALA A 48 0.66 -5.95 4.61
N PRO A 49 -0.59 -6.21 5.03
CA PRO A 49 -1.39 -7.28 4.44
C PRO A 49 -1.93 -6.83 3.08
N PHE A 50 -1.80 -7.70 2.08
CA PHE A 50 -2.38 -7.51 0.76
C PHE A 50 -3.43 -8.59 0.48
N THR A 51 -4.64 -8.20 0.10
CA THR A 51 -5.72 -9.16 -0.18
C THR A 51 -6.36 -8.80 -1.50
N TYR A 52 -6.54 -9.79 -2.38
CA TYR A 52 -7.23 -9.59 -3.65
C TYR A 52 -8.70 -9.26 -3.42
N GLU A 53 -9.24 -8.32 -4.18
CA GLU A 53 -10.59 -7.79 -3.99
C GLU A 53 -11.67 -8.87 -4.10
N GLU A 54 -11.48 -9.86 -4.98
CA GLU A 54 -12.39 -11.00 -5.10
C GLU A 54 -12.42 -11.86 -3.83
N ASP A 55 -11.25 -12.06 -3.20
CA ASP A 55 -11.17 -12.77 -1.92
C ASP A 55 -11.86 -11.97 -0.80
N ILE A 56 -11.68 -10.65 -0.77
CA ILE A 56 -12.39 -9.77 0.18
C ILE A 56 -13.90 -9.96 0.03
N ALA A 57 -14.42 -9.94 -1.19
CA ALA A 57 -15.84 -10.14 -1.46
C ALA A 57 -16.33 -11.52 -0.98
N ASN A 58 -15.60 -12.59 -1.31
CA ASN A 58 -15.94 -13.96 -0.93
C ASN A 58 -15.93 -14.17 0.59
N TYR A 59 -14.91 -13.67 1.29
CA TYR A 59 -14.87 -13.70 2.76
C TYR A 59 -16.00 -12.88 3.37
N THR A 60 -16.30 -11.70 2.83
CA THR A 60 -17.37 -10.83 3.34
C THR A 60 -18.72 -11.53 3.31
N ILE A 61 -19.05 -12.22 2.22
CA ILE A 61 -20.31 -12.98 2.11
C ILE A 61 -20.36 -14.12 3.13
N ARG A 62 -19.25 -14.85 3.31
CA ARG A 62 -19.17 -15.93 4.31
C ARG A 62 -19.34 -15.39 5.73
N VAL A 63 -18.61 -14.34 6.06
CA VAL A 63 -18.65 -13.66 7.36
C VAL A 63 -20.06 -13.15 7.66
N ALA A 64 -20.74 -12.53 6.70
CA ALA A 64 -22.09 -12.00 6.89
C ALA A 64 -23.14 -13.09 7.22
N ASN A 65 -22.91 -14.34 6.79
CA ASN A 65 -23.84 -15.46 6.97
C ASN A 65 -23.41 -16.45 8.07
N ASP A 66 -22.36 -16.16 8.82
CA ASP A 66 -21.80 -17.07 9.82
C ASP A 66 -22.17 -16.62 11.24
N PRO A 67 -22.97 -17.39 12.01
CA PRO A 67 -23.33 -17.01 13.37
C PRO A 67 -22.13 -16.77 14.31
N ARG A 68 -20.96 -17.35 14.01
CA ARG A 68 -19.73 -17.18 14.81
C ARG A 68 -19.17 -15.76 14.78
N THR A 69 -19.48 -14.99 13.73
CA THR A 69 -18.95 -13.64 13.47
C THR A 69 -19.91 -12.53 13.92
N CYS A 70 -21.12 -12.89 14.36
CA CYS A 70 -22.14 -11.94 14.79
C CYS A 70 -21.61 -11.06 15.94
N ASN A 71 -21.72 -9.73 15.77
CA ASN A 71 -21.20 -8.71 16.71
C ASN A 71 -19.71 -8.86 17.04
N LYS A 72 -18.90 -9.41 16.12
CA LYS A 72 -17.45 -9.55 16.27
C LYS A 72 -16.69 -8.74 15.22
N ILE A 73 -15.46 -8.39 15.54
CA ILE A 73 -14.50 -7.85 14.58
C ILE A 73 -13.89 -9.04 13.83
N VAL A 74 -13.98 -9.03 12.50
CA VAL A 74 -13.30 -10.01 11.65
C VAL A 74 -12.22 -9.30 10.83
N ILE A 75 -11.00 -9.79 10.94
CA ILE A 75 -9.79 -9.19 10.35
C ILE A 75 -9.34 -10.05 9.17
N TYR A 76 -9.11 -9.40 8.03
CA TYR A 76 -8.67 -10.06 6.79
C TYR A 76 -7.16 -9.95 6.66
N ARG A 77 -6.45 -10.72 7.49
CA ARG A 77 -4.99 -10.69 7.59
C ARG A 77 -4.43 -12.04 7.16
N MET A 78 -4.38 -12.20 5.84
CA MET A 78 -3.88 -13.40 5.16
C MET A 78 -2.37 -13.54 5.41
N GLN A 79 -1.97 -14.49 6.27
CA GLN A 79 -0.58 -14.62 6.73
C GLN A 79 0.45 -14.74 5.58
N LYS A 80 0.08 -15.38 4.46
CA LYS A 80 0.98 -15.53 3.30
C LYS A 80 1.11 -14.27 2.44
N ASN A 81 0.29 -13.26 2.71
CA ASN A 81 0.26 -12.01 1.94
C ASN A 81 0.66 -10.79 2.79
N ILE A 82 1.31 -11.02 3.94
CA ILE A 82 1.93 -9.97 4.73
C ILE A 82 3.34 -9.77 4.16
N LEU A 83 3.56 -8.63 3.51
CA LEU A 83 4.82 -8.34 2.82
C LEU A 83 5.18 -6.87 3.00
N SER A 84 6.47 -6.57 2.97
CA SER A 84 6.98 -5.22 2.86
C SER A 84 7.03 -4.77 1.40
N GLN A 85 7.18 -3.45 1.19
CA GLN A 85 7.30 -2.88 -0.16
C GLN A 85 8.49 -3.49 -0.93
N ILE A 86 9.61 -3.76 -0.24
CA ILE A 86 10.81 -4.33 -0.87
C ILE A 86 10.60 -5.78 -1.31
N GLU A 87 9.85 -6.57 -0.53
CA GLU A 87 9.52 -7.95 -0.86
C GLU A 87 8.58 -7.99 -2.06
N LEU A 88 7.57 -7.12 -2.09
CA LEU A 88 6.65 -6.99 -3.22
C LEU A 88 7.39 -6.60 -4.51
N ILE A 89 8.27 -5.60 -4.45
CA ILE A 89 9.10 -5.19 -5.59
C ILE A 89 10.02 -6.33 -6.02
N SER A 90 10.63 -7.05 -5.10
CA SER A 90 11.52 -8.18 -5.41
C SER A 90 10.79 -9.32 -6.11
N LEU A 91 9.55 -9.62 -5.70
CA LEU A 91 8.68 -10.59 -6.38
C LEU A 91 8.36 -10.13 -7.80
N TRP A 92 8.08 -8.84 -7.99
CA TRP A 92 7.81 -8.27 -9.30
C TRP A 92 9.03 -8.25 -10.22
N GLU A 93 10.21 -7.89 -9.71
CA GLU A 93 11.49 -7.95 -10.42
C GLU A 93 11.78 -9.38 -10.89
N LYS A 94 11.58 -10.38 -10.02
CA LYS A 94 11.73 -11.79 -10.35
C LYS A 94 10.77 -12.24 -11.45
N LYS A 95 9.50 -11.82 -11.39
CA LYS A 95 8.46 -12.20 -12.37
C LYS A 95 8.67 -11.56 -13.74
N THR A 96 9.12 -10.31 -13.77
CA THR A 96 9.28 -9.55 -15.02
C THR A 96 10.68 -9.66 -15.63
N GLY A 97 11.68 -10.12 -14.85
CA GLY A 97 13.09 -10.07 -15.23
C GLY A 97 13.66 -8.65 -15.30
N LYS A 98 12.92 -7.65 -14.81
CA LYS A 98 13.34 -6.24 -14.78
C LYS A 98 13.92 -5.89 -13.43
N TYR A 99 14.79 -4.88 -13.42
CA TYR A 99 15.34 -4.29 -12.20
C TYR A 99 14.92 -2.84 -12.12
N PHE A 100 14.49 -2.41 -10.94
CA PHE A 100 14.08 -1.04 -10.70
C PHE A 100 15.10 -0.34 -9.80
N LYS A 101 15.45 0.90 -10.15
CA LYS A 101 16.13 1.79 -9.22
C LYS A 101 15.16 2.16 -8.10
N LYS A 102 15.56 1.84 -6.88
CA LYS A 102 14.82 2.08 -5.64
C LYS A 102 15.27 3.42 -5.07
N VAL A 103 14.39 4.42 -5.09
CA VAL A 103 14.64 5.76 -4.54
C VAL A 103 14.03 5.81 -3.16
N HIS A 104 14.76 6.29 -2.16
CA HIS A 104 14.25 6.37 -0.80
C HIS A 104 13.60 7.72 -0.52
N VAL A 105 12.42 7.73 0.10
CA VAL A 105 11.72 8.92 0.59
C VAL A 105 11.75 8.90 2.13
N PRO A 106 12.43 9.85 2.79
CA PRO A 106 12.43 9.99 4.25
C PRO A 106 11.01 10.13 4.82
N GLU A 107 10.78 9.64 6.03
CA GLU A 107 9.48 9.79 6.70
C GLU A 107 9.07 11.27 6.79
N GLU A 108 9.99 12.18 7.11
CA GLU A 108 9.70 13.60 7.29
C GLU A 108 9.19 14.26 6.01
N GLU A 109 9.65 13.81 4.85
CA GLU A 109 9.14 14.28 3.56
C GLU A 109 7.69 13.85 3.36
N LEU A 110 7.35 12.61 3.69
CA LEU A 110 5.97 12.14 3.61
C LEU A 110 5.06 12.85 4.62
N VAL A 111 5.52 13.06 5.86
CA VAL A 111 4.80 13.83 6.87
C VAL A 111 4.52 15.25 6.37
N LYS A 112 5.52 15.92 5.78
CA LYS A 112 5.34 17.24 5.19
C LYS A 112 4.27 17.25 4.09
N LEU A 113 4.16 16.19 3.29
CA LEU A 113 3.07 16.08 2.31
C LEU A 113 1.70 16.00 2.96
N THR A 114 1.55 15.36 4.13
CA THR A 114 0.29 15.33 4.88
C THR A 114 -0.14 16.71 5.37
N GLU A 115 0.81 17.58 5.70
CA GLU A 115 0.55 18.91 6.24
C GLU A 115 0.36 19.99 5.16
N THR A 116 1.02 19.82 4.00
CA THR A 116 1.15 20.88 2.99
C THR A 116 0.42 20.60 1.67
N SER A 117 -0.04 19.37 1.43
CA SER A 117 -0.78 19.04 0.21
C SER A 117 -2.24 19.47 0.30
N PRO A 118 -2.88 19.85 -0.82
CA PRO A 118 -4.31 20.13 -0.84
C PRO A 118 -5.12 18.85 -0.62
N PHE A 119 -6.38 19.01 -0.19
CA PHE A 119 -7.33 17.90 -0.22
C PHE A 119 -7.63 17.48 -1.67
N PRO A 120 -7.68 16.18 -1.99
CA PRO A 120 -7.55 15.01 -1.09
C PRO A 120 -6.14 14.39 -1.02
N ASP A 121 -5.11 15.03 -1.58
CA ASP A 121 -3.76 14.48 -1.64
C ASP A 121 -3.09 14.35 -0.27
N ASN A 122 -3.39 15.25 0.66
CA ASN A 122 -2.96 15.12 2.05
C ASN A 122 -3.51 13.85 2.73
N VAL A 123 -4.78 13.50 2.48
CA VAL A 123 -5.41 12.28 3.02
C VAL A 123 -4.71 11.04 2.46
N ARG A 124 -4.38 11.04 1.16
CA ARG A 124 -3.64 9.93 0.52
C ARG A 124 -2.25 9.78 1.13
N ALA A 125 -1.53 10.87 1.34
CA ALA A 125 -0.21 10.85 1.98
C ALA A 125 -0.31 10.29 3.42
N SER A 126 -1.32 10.69 4.19
CA SER A 126 -1.56 10.16 5.54
C SER A 126 -1.87 8.67 5.54
N ILE A 127 -2.65 8.17 4.57
CA ILE A 127 -2.93 6.74 4.41
C ILE A 127 -1.64 5.98 4.11
N LEU A 128 -0.84 6.44 3.15
CA LEU A 128 0.43 5.81 2.81
C LEU A 128 1.40 5.80 4.01
N HIS A 129 1.43 6.87 4.79
CA HIS A 129 2.23 6.95 6.01
C HIS A 129 1.78 5.93 7.07
N GLY A 130 0.48 5.86 7.37
CA GLY A 130 -0.05 4.87 8.32
C GLY A 130 0.22 3.43 7.89
N LEU A 131 -0.04 3.11 6.62
CA LEU A 131 0.15 1.76 6.07
C LEU A 131 1.62 1.35 6.01
N PHE A 132 2.43 2.18 5.37
CA PHE A 132 3.76 1.77 4.95
C PHE A 132 4.88 2.35 5.79
N VAL A 133 4.62 3.29 6.71
CA VAL A 133 5.62 3.83 7.65
C VAL A 133 5.33 3.41 9.07
N LYS A 134 4.09 3.62 9.51
CA LYS A 134 3.70 3.21 10.86
C LYS A 134 3.40 1.73 10.93
N GLY A 135 2.84 1.10 9.90
CA GLY A 135 2.52 -0.33 9.92
C GLY A 135 1.22 -0.63 10.66
N ASP A 136 0.27 0.30 10.60
CA ASP A 136 -0.95 0.30 11.40
C ASP A 136 -1.83 -0.96 11.21
N LEU A 137 -1.66 -1.68 10.08
CA LEU A 137 -2.42 -2.91 9.81
C LEU A 137 -1.81 -4.19 10.40
N VAL A 138 -0.58 -4.15 10.89
CA VAL A 138 0.14 -5.35 11.38
C VAL A 138 0.68 -5.21 12.80
N ASN A 139 0.88 -3.98 13.28
CA ASN A 139 1.49 -3.74 14.59
C ASN A 139 0.60 -4.16 15.77
N ASP A 140 -0.71 -4.16 15.59
CA ASP A 140 -1.64 -4.53 16.64
C ASP A 140 -1.84 -6.06 16.68
N GLU A 141 -1.59 -6.63 17.87
CA GLU A 141 -1.98 -8.01 18.18
C GLU A 141 -3.50 -8.16 18.12
N LEU A 142 -3.97 -9.32 17.65
CA LEU A 142 -5.39 -9.66 17.70
C LEU A 142 -5.86 -9.60 19.15
N ARG A 143 -6.95 -8.88 19.41
CA ARG A 143 -7.61 -8.95 20.72
C ARG A 143 -8.20 -10.34 20.92
N GLU A 144 -8.43 -10.74 22.16
CA GLU A 144 -8.95 -12.08 22.52
C GLU A 144 -10.23 -12.48 21.75
N ASN A 145 -11.05 -11.50 21.36
CA ASN A 145 -12.31 -11.72 20.65
C ASN A 145 -12.26 -11.44 19.14
N ASP A 146 -11.12 -11.00 18.61
CA ASP A 146 -10.96 -10.74 17.19
C ASP A 146 -10.83 -12.07 16.44
N LEU A 147 -11.51 -12.16 15.30
CA LEU A 147 -11.45 -13.35 14.45
C LEU A 147 -10.62 -13.05 13.20
N GLU A 148 -9.77 -13.99 12.80
CA GLU A 148 -9.06 -13.90 11.52
C GLU A 148 -9.77 -14.76 10.47
N ALA A 149 -10.06 -14.18 9.31
CA ALA A 149 -10.93 -14.79 8.30
C ALA A 149 -10.38 -16.11 7.73
N SER A 150 -9.08 -16.19 7.43
CA SER A 150 -8.48 -17.43 6.88
C SER A 150 -8.53 -18.59 7.87
N SER A 151 -8.52 -18.29 9.17
CA SER A 151 -8.65 -19.27 10.26
C SER A 151 -10.10 -19.76 10.43
N LEU A 152 -11.09 -18.91 10.13
CA LEU A 152 -12.51 -19.26 10.20
C LEU A 152 -12.97 -20.17 9.05
N TYR A 153 -12.33 -20.05 7.88
CA TYR A 153 -12.70 -20.74 6.64
C TYR A 153 -11.49 -21.43 6.00
N PRO A 154 -10.94 -22.49 6.64
CA PRO A 154 -9.75 -23.19 6.14
C PRO A 154 -9.97 -23.93 4.81
N ASP A 155 -11.23 -24.12 4.40
CA ASP A 155 -11.64 -24.67 3.11
C ASP A 155 -11.43 -23.69 1.95
N TYR A 156 -11.47 -22.38 2.23
CA TYR A 156 -11.31 -21.36 1.22
C TYR A 156 -9.83 -21.01 1.01
N LYS A 157 -9.37 -21.17 -0.23
CA LYS A 157 -8.00 -20.83 -0.62
C LYS A 157 -7.99 -19.44 -1.23
N TYR A 158 -7.52 -18.47 -0.46
CA TYR A 158 -7.30 -17.12 -0.94
C TYR A 158 -6.12 -17.04 -1.93
N THR A 159 -6.15 -16.02 -2.78
CA THR A 159 -5.13 -15.71 -3.77
C THR A 159 -3.87 -15.22 -3.07
N THR A 160 -2.74 -15.87 -3.30
CA THR A 160 -1.45 -15.39 -2.79
C THR A 160 -0.94 -14.20 -3.58
N ILE A 161 -0.02 -13.41 -3.03
CA ILE A 161 0.57 -12.31 -3.80
C ILE A 161 1.33 -12.80 -5.02
N ASP A 162 1.98 -13.96 -4.94
CA ASP A 162 2.61 -14.57 -6.11
C ASP A 162 1.60 -14.83 -7.24
N GLN A 163 0.44 -15.41 -6.92
CA GLN A 163 -0.64 -15.63 -7.89
C GLN A 163 -1.26 -14.33 -8.39
N LEU A 164 -1.45 -13.34 -7.51
CA LEU A 164 -1.99 -12.05 -7.89
C LEU A 164 -1.07 -11.36 -8.91
N LEU A 165 0.24 -11.37 -8.69
CA LEU A 165 1.18 -10.80 -9.64
C LEU A 165 1.16 -11.51 -11.01
N ASP A 166 0.79 -12.79 -11.08
CA ASP A 166 0.59 -13.46 -12.37
C ASP A 166 -0.64 -12.91 -13.11
N VAL A 167 -1.71 -12.56 -12.40
CA VAL A 167 -2.87 -11.85 -12.99
C VAL A 167 -2.42 -10.52 -13.59
N PHE A 168 -1.60 -9.75 -12.87
CA PHE A 168 -1.06 -8.47 -13.35
C PHE A 168 -0.15 -8.60 -14.60
N LEU A 169 0.48 -9.76 -14.82
CA LEU A 169 1.28 -10.00 -16.03
C LEU A 169 0.42 -10.28 -17.27
N VAL A 170 -0.71 -10.96 -17.08
CA VAL A 170 -1.54 -11.48 -18.17
C VAL A 170 -2.66 -10.51 -18.53
N ASP A 171 -3.44 -10.08 -17.53
CA ASP A 171 -4.60 -9.22 -17.70
C ASP A 171 -4.76 -8.32 -16.45
N PRO A 172 -3.95 -7.26 -16.33
CA PRO A 172 -3.96 -6.41 -15.15
C PRO A 172 -5.32 -5.72 -14.98
N PRO A 173 -5.93 -5.79 -13.78
CA PRO A 173 -7.18 -5.07 -13.53
C PRO A 173 -6.97 -3.58 -13.74
N LYS A 174 -8.03 -2.90 -14.21
CA LYS A 174 -8.00 -1.44 -14.35
C LYS A 174 -7.77 -0.83 -12.98
N PRO A 175 -6.77 0.03 -12.81
CA PRO A 175 -6.59 0.62 -11.51
C PRO A 175 -7.73 1.63 -11.26
N ALA A 176 -8.21 1.70 -10.03
CA ALA A 176 -9.32 2.57 -9.65
C ALA A 176 -8.81 3.94 -9.14
N LEU A 177 -9.68 4.84 -8.66
CA LEU A 177 -9.27 5.92 -7.76
C LEU A 177 -10.28 6.02 -6.61
N ALA A 178 -9.83 5.90 -5.36
CA ALA A 178 -10.69 6.08 -4.20
C ALA A 178 -11.17 7.54 -4.11
N THR A 179 -12.47 7.71 -3.84
CA THR A 179 -13.06 9.02 -3.52
C THR A 179 -12.85 9.31 -2.04
N PHE A 180 -12.60 10.58 -1.73
CA PHE A 180 -12.44 11.11 -0.37
C PHE A 180 -13.38 12.29 -0.17
#